data_AF-A0A812W760-F1
#
_entry.id   AF-A0A812W760-F1
#
_cell.length_a   1.000
_cell.length_b   1.000
_cell.length_c   1.000
_cell.angle_alpha   90.00
_cell.angle_beta   90.00
_cell.angle_gamma   90.00
#
_symmetry.space_group_name_H-M   'P 1'
#
loop_
_entity.id
_entity.type
_entity.pdbx_description
1 polymer ?
#
loop_
_entity_poly.entity_id
_entity_poly.type
_entity_poly.pdbx_seq_one_letter_code
_entity_poly.pdbx_strand_id
1 'polypeptide(L)'
;MVMPQANDQQLGGHAVCAVGYDDFQQCFIVRNSWGEEWGDKGYFYMPYEYMCNPALASDFWAINWVEGFKNAATKDFKLSK
;
A
#
# COMPACT_ATOMS: atom_id res chain seq x y z
N MET A 1 9.69 -7.92 -8.24
CA MET A 1 10.40 -6.67 -8.58
C MET A 1 11.88 -6.86 -8.26
N VAL A 2 12.79 -6.23 -9.01
CA VAL A 2 14.24 -6.22 -8.70
C VAL A 2 14.60 -4.98 -7.91
N MET A 3 15.68 -5.04 -7.11
CA MET A 3 16.20 -3.88 -6.39
C MET A 3 16.78 -2.84 -7.36
N PRO A 4 16.60 -1.53 -7.12
CA PRO A 4 17.24 -0.48 -7.90
C PRO A 4 18.75 -0.61 -7.90
N GLN A 5 19.37 -0.34 -9.04
CA GLN A 5 20.82 -0.31 -9.23
C GLN A 5 21.36 1.12 -9.08
N ALA A 6 22.67 1.25 -8.85
CA ALA A 6 23.32 2.55 -8.60
C ALA A 6 23.17 3.55 -9.77
N ASN A 7 22.92 3.06 -10.98
CA ASN A 7 22.73 3.85 -12.19
C ASN A 7 21.26 4.02 -12.61
N ASP A 8 20.30 3.48 -11.84
CA ASP A 8 18.88 3.70 -12.10
C ASP A 8 18.50 5.14 -11.75
N GLN A 9 17.64 5.74 -12.57
CA GLN A 9 17.14 7.09 -12.35
C GLN A 9 15.81 7.05 -11.58
N GLN A 10 15.74 7.77 -10.46
CA GLN A 10 14.49 7.96 -9.74
C GLN A 10 13.52 8.82 -10.57
N LEU A 11 12.35 8.25 -10.90
CA LEU A 11 11.32 8.93 -11.69
C LEU A 11 10.33 9.72 -10.81
N GLY A 12 10.16 9.33 -9.56
CA GLY A 12 9.23 9.96 -8.63
C GLY A 12 8.96 9.12 -7.39
N GLY A 13 7.96 9.54 -6.61
CA GLY A 13 7.40 8.80 -5.48
C GLY A 13 6.02 8.24 -5.81
N HIS A 14 5.64 7.14 -5.16
CA HIS A 14 4.33 6.50 -5.34
C HIS A 14 3.87 5.91 -3.99
N ALA A 15 2.58 6.01 -3.71
CA ALA A 15 1.96 5.45 -2.50
C ALA A 15 1.01 4.31 -2.90
N VAL A 16 1.15 3.18 -2.20
CA VAL A 16 0.49 1.92 -2.53
C VAL A 16 0.10 1.18 -1.25
N CYS A 17 -0.74 0.15 -1.37
CA CYS A 17 -1.26 -0.59 -0.22
C CYS A 17 -0.62 -1.98 -0.13
N ALA A 18 0.14 -2.25 0.93
CA ALA A 18 0.56 -3.60 1.27
C ALA A 18 -0.65 -4.38 1.83
N VAL A 19 -0.94 -5.54 1.25
CA VAL A 19 -2.12 -6.36 1.59
C VAL A 19 -1.78 -7.76 2.08
N GLY A 20 -0.50 -8.10 2.14
CA GLY A 20 -0.01 -9.39 2.60
C GLY A 20 1.51 -9.50 2.43
N TYR A 21 2.04 -10.67 2.73
CA TYR A 21 3.46 -10.98 2.60
C TYR A 21 3.66 -12.48 2.32
N ASP A 22 4.80 -12.82 1.74
CA ASP A 22 5.25 -14.19 1.49
C ASP A 22 6.69 -14.33 2.00
N ASP A 23 6.86 -15.08 3.08
CA ASP A 23 8.16 -15.32 3.70
C ASP A 23 9.05 -16.28 2.89
N PHE A 24 8.47 -17.17 2.07
CA PHE A 24 9.29 -18.02 1.21
C PHE A 24 9.93 -17.17 0.09
N GLN A 25 9.17 -16.23 -0.46
CA GLN A 25 9.63 -15.32 -1.51
C GLN A 25 10.27 -14.02 -0.97
N GLN A 26 10.24 -13.78 0.35
CA GLN A 26 10.79 -12.60 1.02
C GLN A 26 10.24 -11.28 0.45
N CYS A 27 8.92 -11.20 0.27
CA CYS A 27 8.27 -10.03 -0.33
C CYS A 27 6.93 -9.66 0.30
N PHE A 28 6.60 -8.37 0.23
CA PHE A 28 5.24 -7.88 0.46
C PHE A 28 4.42 -7.99 -0.82
N ILE A 29 3.15 -8.38 -0.67
CA ILE A 29 2.15 -8.35 -1.73
C ILE A 29 1.52 -6.96 -1.70
N VAL A 30 1.64 -6.22 -2.80
CA VAL A 30 1.26 -4.82 -2.86
C VAL A 30 0.21 -4.61 -3.96
N ARG A 31 -0.92 -4.02 -3.59
CA ARG A 31 -1.96 -3.61 -4.54
C ARG A 31 -1.61 -2.24 -5.12
N ASN A 32 -1.50 -2.17 -6.44
CA ASN A 32 -1.29 -0.93 -7.17
C ASN A 32 -2.63 -0.27 -7.58
N SER A 33 -2.55 0.92 -8.15
CA SER A 33 -3.70 1.74 -8.57
C SER A 33 -3.70 2.04 -10.08
N TRP A 34 -3.09 1.18 -10.90
CA TRP A 34 -2.96 1.37 -12.36
C TRP A 34 -3.87 0.45 -13.19
N GLY A 35 -4.88 -0.15 -12.55
CA GLY A 35 -5.82 -1.07 -13.19
C GLY A 35 -5.38 -2.54 -13.13
N GLU A 36 -6.32 -3.44 -13.39
CA GLU A 36 -6.10 -4.89 -13.28
C GLU A 36 -5.22 -5.45 -14.40
N GLU A 37 -5.15 -4.78 -15.55
CA GLU A 37 -4.30 -5.18 -16.68
C GLU A 37 -2.80 -4.95 -16.43
N TRP A 38 -2.45 -4.25 -15.35
CA TRP A 38 -1.06 -3.98 -15.00
C TRP A 38 -0.52 -4.99 -13.99
N GLY A 39 0.73 -5.45 -14.19
CA GLY A 39 1.39 -6.38 -13.28
C GLY A 39 0.68 -7.72 -13.21
N ASP A 40 0.56 -8.26 -11.99
CA ASP A 40 -0.22 -9.47 -11.74
C ASP A 40 -1.62 -9.07 -11.25
N LYS A 41 -2.56 -8.88 -12.19
CA LYS A 41 -3.94 -8.49 -11.88
C LYS A 41 -4.05 -7.22 -11.02
N GLY A 42 -3.19 -6.23 -11.26
CA GLY A 42 -3.10 -5.00 -10.48
C GLY A 42 -2.16 -5.06 -9.26
N TYR A 43 -1.47 -6.19 -9.03
CA TYR A 43 -0.55 -6.39 -7.93
C TYR A 43 0.90 -6.44 -8.39
N PHE A 44 1.80 -6.16 -7.45
CA PHE A 44 3.22 -6.45 -7.57
C PHE A 44 3.80 -6.91 -6.23
N TYR A 45 4.99 -7.48 -6.31
CA TYR A 45 5.67 -8.10 -5.18
C TYR A 45 6.93 -7.29 -4.85
N MET A 46 6.92 -6.62 -3.70
CA MET A 46 7.99 -5.73 -3.25
C MET A 46 8.93 -6.46 -2.29
N PRO A 47 10.24 -6.59 -2.59
CA PRO A 47 11.18 -7.25 -1.71
C PRO A 47 11.20 -6.62 -0.31
N TYR A 48 11.37 -7.43 0.74
CA TYR A 48 11.55 -6.92 2.10
C TYR A 48 12.71 -5.92 2.19
N GLU A 49 13.80 -6.17 1.46
CA GLU A 49 14.95 -5.27 1.39
C GLU A 49 14.58 -3.87 0.87
N TYR A 50 13.66 -3.78 -0.10
CA TYR A 50 13.19 -2.48 -0.60
C TYR A 50 12.39 -1.75 0.47
N MET A 51 11.42 -2.45 1.09
CA MET A 51 10.51 -1.87 2.06
C MET A 51 11.21 -1.44 3.36
N CYS A 52 12.25 -2.17 3.76
CA CYS A 52 13.01 -1.90 4.99
C CYS A 52 14.18 -0.94 4.78
N ASN A 53 14.43 -0.48 3.55
CA ASN A 53 15.48 0.50 3.28
C ASN A 53 14.93 1.93 3.45
N PRO A 54 15.44 2.70 4.44
CA PRO A 54 14.93 4.05 4.73
C PRO A 54 15.18 5.07 3.62
N ALA A 55 16.04 4.77 2.64
CA ALA A 55 16.25 5.60 1.46
C ALA A 55 15.21 5.35 0.34
N LEU A 56 14.47 4.24 0.40
CA LEU A 56 13.58 3.78 -0.68
C LEU A 56 12.09 3.77 -0.29
N ALA A 57 11.79 3.60 1.00
CA ALA A 57 10.42 3.57 1.51
C ALA A 57 10.29 4.37 2.81
N SER A 58 9.16 5.06 2.96
CA SER A 58 8.86 5.92 4.10
C SER A 58 7.34 6.08 4.27
N ASP A 59 6.91 6.81 5.30
CA ASP A 59 5.51 7.18 5.57
C ASP A 59 4.54 6.00 5.67
N PHE A 60 4.91 5.02 6.49
CA PHE A 60 4.08 3.85 6.77
C PHE A 60 2.88 4.20 7.66
N TRP A 61 1.67 3.92 7.18
CA TRP A 61 0.43 4.05 7.92
C TRP A 61 -0.29 2.72 8.01
N ALA A 62 -0.91 2.45 9.17
CA ALA A 62 -1.76 1.30 9.39
C ALA A 62 -3.18 1.75 9.77
N ILE A 63 -4.18 1.22 9.07
CA ILE A 63 -5.58 1.43 9.39
C ILE A 63 -6.07 0.19 10.14
N ASN A 64 -6.61 0.40 11.33
CA ASN A 64 -7.22 -0.67 12.12
C ASN A 64 -8.70 -0.38 12.30
N TRP A 65 -9.53 -1.40 12.10
CA TRP A 65 -10.93 -1.32 12.48
C TRP A 65 -11.04 -1.44 14.00
N VAL A 66 -11.81 -0.54 14.62
CA VAL A 66 -12.10 -0.56 16.05
C VAL A 66 -13.57 -0.89 16.25
N GLU A 67 -13.86 -1.95 16.99
CA GLU A 67 -15.23 -2.28 17.38
C GLU A 67 -15.74 -1.26 18.43
N GLY A 68 -16.90 -0.65 18.19
CA GLY A 68 -17.49 0.33 19.12
C GLY A 68 -18.47 1.33 18.50
N PHE A 69 -18.51 1.46 17.17
CA PHE A 69 -19.39 2.40 16.47
C PHE A 69 -20.76 1.81 16.08
N LYS A 70 -21.09 0.56 16.43
CA LYS A 70 -22.41 -0.05 16.11
C LYS A 70 -23.59 0.73 16.68
N ASN A 71 -23.38 1.49 17.77
CA ASN A 71 -24.40 2.31 18.44
C ASN A 71 -24.15 3.81 18.31
N ALA A 72 -23.19 4.25 17.48
CA ALA A 72 -23.03 5.66 17.19
C ALA A 72 -24.23 6.09 16.34
N ALA A 73 -25.22 6.72 16.96
CA ALA A 73 -26.39 7.24 16.27
C ALA A 73 -25.91 8.11 15.10
N THR A 74 -26.34 7.76 13.89
CA THR A 74 -26.23 8.67 12.74
C THR A 74 -27.04 9.90 13.10
N LYS A 75 -26.38 11.04 13.37
CA LYS A 75 -27.08 12.31 13.35
C LYS A 75 -27.55 12.50 11.92
N ASP A 76 -28.86 12.47 11.70
CA ASP A 76 -29.47 12.84 10.43
C ASP A 76 -29.01 14.25 10.07
N PHE A 77 -28.00 14.34 9.20
CA PHE A 77 -27.54 15.61 8.66
C PHE A 77 -28.55 16.03 7.61
N LYS A 78 -29.60 16.75 8.02
CA LYS A 78 -30.49 17.41 7.08
C LYS A 78 -29.70 18.53 6.39
N LEU A 79 -29.30 18.29 5.14
CA LEU A 79 -28.89 19.33 4.22
C LEU A 79 -30.07 20.32 4.10
N SER A 80 -29.92 21.52 4.66
CA SER A 80 -30.79 22.64 4.33
C SER A 80 -30.53 22.99 2.86
N LYS A 81 -31.59 22.94 2.05
CA LYS A 81 -31.58 23.39 0.66
C LYS A 81 -31.20 24.86 0.53
#